data_AF-A0A529MF49-F1
#
_entry.id   AF-A0A529MF49-F1
#
_cell.length_a   1.000
_cell.length_b   1.000
_cell.length_c   1.000
_cell.angle_alpha   90.00
_cell.angle_beta   90.00
_cell.angle_gamma   90.00
#
_symmetry.space_group_name_H-M   'P 1'
#
loop_
_entity.id
_entity.type
_entity.pdbx_description
1 polymer ?
#
loop_
_entity_poly.entity_id
_entity_poly.type
_entity_poly.pdbx_seq_one_letter_code
_entity_poly.pdbx_strand_id
1 'polypeptide(L)'
;MSYGENLWLFFVLLFGIIAVPGMDMLFVLANALTGGSNRGLSATAGIMLGGAVHTLNGAIGVGLLMHFVPVLFTPLLIVGAAYMA
;
A
#
# COMPACT_ATOMS: atom_id res chain seq x y z
N MET A 1 -25.34 -17.40 3.65
CA MET A 1 -25.34 -15.94 3.91
C MET A 1 -26.04 -15.26 2.74
N SER A 2 -27.05 -14.45 3.02
CA SER A 2 -27.70 -13.58 2.06
C SER A 2 -26.73 -12.51 1.56
N TYR A 3 -26.93 -12.03 0.34
CA TYR A 3 -26.14 -10.93 -0.24
C TYR A 3 -26.12 -9.69 0.68
N GLY A 4 -27.24 -9.39 1.34
CA GLY A 4 -27.32 -8.29 2.31
C GLY A 4 -26.43 -8.48 3.54
N GLU A 5 -26.30 -9.70 4.04
CA GLU A 5 -25.41 -10.02 5.19
C GLU A 5 -23.94 -9.85 4.81
N ASN A 6 -23.57 -10.24 3.58
CA ASN A 6 -22.22 -10.04 3.06
C ASN A 6 -21.87 -8.55 2.93
N LEU A 7 -22.79 -7.72 2.43
CA LEU A 7 -22.59 -6.27 2.35
C LEU A 7 -22.43 -5.64 3.74
N TRP A 8 -23.16 -6.13 4.74
CA TRP A 8 -23.07 -5.61 6.09
C TRP A 8 -21.76 -5.97 6.78
N LEU A 9 -21.30 -7.22 6.61
CA LEU A 9 -19.97 -7.61 7.08
C LEU A 9 -18.86 -6.84 6.36
N PHE A 10 -18.96 -6.67 5.04
CA PHE A 10 -18.02 -5.85 4.27
C PHE A 10 -17.99 -4.41 4.78
N PHE A 11 -19.14 -3.79 5.01
CA PHE A 11 -19.24 -2.43 5.52
C PHE A 11 -18.56 -2.28 6.88
N VAL A 12 -18.87 -3.16 7.84
CA VAL A 12 -18.30 -3.07 9.20
C VAL A 12 -16.78 -3.27 9.18
N LEU A 13 -16.28 -4.26 8.43
CA LEU A 13 -14.85 -4.49 8.28
C LEU A 13 -14.14 -3.30 7.63
N LEU A 14 -14.66 -2.83 6.49
CA LEU A 14 -14.06 -1.72 5.76
C LEU A 14 -14.09 -0.43 6.59
N PHE A 15 -15.19 -0.17 7.29
CA PHE A 15 -15.31 0.97 8.20
C PHE A 15 -14.26 0.90 9.31
N GLY A 16 -14.09 -0.27 9.94
CA GLY A 16 -13.06 -0.47 10.97
C GLY A 16 -11.64 -0.21 10.44
N ILE A 17 -11.33 -0.68 9.24
CA ILE A 17 -10.03 -0.44 8.59
C ILE A 17 -9.81 1.05 8.29
N ILE A 18 -10.82 1.74 7.76
CA ILE A 18 -10.70 3.17 7.41
C ILE A 18 -10.65 4.06 8.66
N ALA A 19 -11.38 3.69 9.72
CA ALA A 19 -11.46 4.48 10.94
C ALA A 19 -10.14 4.50 11.73
N VAL A 20 -9.29 3.48 11.58
CA VAL A 20 -7.99 3.42 12.25
C VAL A 20 -6.93 4.03 11.33
N PRO A 21 -6.48 5.28 11.58
CA PRO A 21 -5.45 5.89 10.76
C PRO A 21 -4.15 5.09 10.85
N GLY A 22 -3.52 4.85 9.70
CA GLY A 22 -2.20 4.21 9.63
C GLY A 22 -1.10 5.07 10.26
N MET A 23 0.09 4.47 10.44
CA MET A 23 1.26 5.14 11.02
C MET A 23 1.71 6.37 10.22
N ASP A 24 1.58 6.32 8.89
CA ASP A 24 1.88 7.41 7.97
C ASP A 24 0.89 8.58 8.13
N MET A 25 -0.41 8.29 8.19
CA MET A 25 -1.45 9.29 8.43
C MET A 25 -1.31 9.94 9.81
N LEU A 26 -1.01 9.16 10.84
CA LEU A 26 -0.73 9.67 12.19
C LEU A 26 0.48 10.60 12.21
N PHE A 27 1.54 10.26 11.49
CA PHE A 27 2.73 11.11 11.37
C PHE A 27 2.42 12.44 10.67
N VAL A 28 1.69 12.40 9.54
CA VAL A 28 1.25 13.61 8.84
C VAL A 28 0.35 14.46 9.74
N LEU A 29 -0.62 13.84 10.40
CA LEU A 29 -1.55 14.51 11.31
C LEU A 29 -0.80 15.18 12.48
N ALA A 30 0.13 14.48 13.12
CA ALA A 30 0.93 15.04 14.21
C ALA A 30 1.76 16.25 13.75
N ASN A 31 2.38 16.19 12.58
CA ASN A 31 3.15 17.31 12.01
C ASN A 31 2.23 18.49 11.63
N ALA A 32 1.04 18.21 11.10
CA ALA A 32 0.06 19.24 10.76
C ALA A 32 -0.50 19.94 12.01
N LEU A 33 -0.83 19.18 13.06
CA LEU A 33 -1.38 19.71 14.31
C LEU A 33 -0.34 20.51 15.11
N THR A 34 0.92 20.05 15.15
CA THR A 34 1.99 20.72 15.92
C THR A 34 2.68 21.84 15.15
N GLY A 35 2.66 21.80 13.82
CA GLY A 35 3.44 22.68 12.96
C GLY A 35 2.71 23.39 11.85
N GLY A 36 1.38 23.22 11.78
CA GLY A 36 0.54 23.78 10.73
C GLY A 36 0.60 23.01 9.42
N SER A 37 -0.23 23.44 8.47
CA SER A 37 -0.43 22.76 7.19
C SER A 37 0.87 22.54 6.40
N ASN A 38 1.80 23.51 6.41
CA ASN A 38 3.07 23.38 5.70
C ASN A 38 3.92 22.20 6.19
N ARG A 39 3.97 21.95 7.51
CA ARG A 39 4.71 20.79 8.04
C ARG A 39 4.01 19.48 7.70
N GLY A 40 2.68 19.45 7.75
CA GLY A 40 1.89 18.32 7.25
C GLY A 40 2.19 18.01 5.77
N LEU A 41 2.19 19.02 4.91
CA LEU A 41 2.48 18.86 3.48
C LEU A 41 3.91 18.33 3.25
N SER A 42 4.89 18.83 4.00
CA SER A 42 6.28 18.34 3.93
C SER A 42 6.40 16.87 4.38
N ALA A 43 5.67 16.47 5.43
CA ALA A 43 5.61 15.08 5.88
C ALA A 43 5.00 14.17 4.81
N THR A 44 3.87 14.59 4.21
CA THR A 44 3.24 13.86 3.11
C THR A 44 4.18 13.72 1.91
N ALA A 45 4.86 14.80 1.53
CA ALA A 45 5.81 14.77 0.41
C ALA A 45 6.96 13.78 0.67
N GLY A 46 7.50 13.77 1.89
CA GLY A 46 8.54 12.81 2.28
C GLY A 46 8.07 11.36 2.20
N ILE A 47 6.86 11.07 2.70
CA ILE A 47 6.26 9.72 2.63
C ILE A 47 6.05 9.29 1.18
N MET A 48 5.49 10.18 0.35
CA MET A 48 5.22 9.88 -1.06
C MET A 48 6.50 9.65 -1.86
N LEU A 49 7.54 10.46 -1.63
CA LEU A 49 8.85 10.25 -2.25
C LEU A 49 9.50 8.94 -1.79
N GLY A 50 9.44 8.64 -0.49
CA GLY A 50 9.93 7.37 0.04
C GLY A 50 9.21 6.17 -0.57
N GLY A 51 7.88 6.25 -0.68
CA GLY A 51 7.06 5.25 -1.36
C GLY A 51 7.45 5.08 -2.82
N ALA A 52 7.60 6.18 -3.57
CA ALA A 52 8.01 6.14 -4.97
C ALA A 52 9.39 5.48 -5.15
N VAL A 53 10.37 5.83 -4.32
CA VAL A 53 11.71 5.23 -4.37
C VAL A 53 11.65 3.74 -4.02
N HIS A 54 10.90 3.36 -2.98
CA HIS A 54 10.73 1.96 -2.60
C HIS A 54 10.07 1.13 -3.71
N THR A 55 8.98 1.64 -4.29
CA THR A 55 8.28 0.99 -5.41
C THR A 55 9.17 0.89 -6.64
N LEU A 56 9.93 1.95 -6.97
CA LEU A 56 10.85 1.94 -8.10
C LEU A 56 11.94 0.89 -7.90
N ASN A 57 12.51 0.82 -6.70
CA ASN A 57 13.50 -0.20 -6.35
C ASN A 57 12.94 -1.62 -6.49
N GLY A 58 11.70 -1.85 -6.03
CA GLY A 58 11.02 -3.14 -6.22
C GLY A 58 10.79 -3.46 -7.70
N ALA A 59 10.28 -2.51 -8.48
CA ALA A 59 9.99 -2.68 -9.90
C ALA A 59 11.26 -2.96 -10.72
N ILE A 60 12.33 -2.18 -10.51
CA ILE A 60 13.62 -2.38 -11.17
C ILE A 60 14.24 -3.70 -10.70
N GLY A 61 14.25 -3.97 -9.39
CA GLY A 61 14.84 -5.18 -8.83
C GLY A 61 14.17 -6.44 -9.38
N VAL A 62 12.85 -6.51 -9.35
CA VAL A 62 12.08 -7.64 -9.90
C VAL A 62 12.27 -7.73 -11.42
N GLY A 63 12.23 -6.61 -12.14
CA GLY A 63 12.45 -6.59 -13.59
C GLY A 63 13.82 -7.10 -14.01
N LEU A 64 14.88 -6.66 -13.32
CA LEU A 64 16.24 -7.15 -13.55
C LEU A 64 16.39 -8.62 -13.17
N LEU A 65 15.79 -9.06 -12.05
CA LEU A 65 15.79 -10.47 -11.66
C LEU A 65 15.14 -11.36 -12.72
N MET A 66 14.00 -10.94 -13.28
CA MET A 66 13.35 -11.65 -14.38
C MET A 66 14.23 -11.70 -15.64
N HIS A 67 14.97 -10.62 -15.92
CA HIS A 67 15.86 -10.55 -17.09
C HIS A 67 17.09 -11.48 -16.93
N PHE A 68 17.76 -11.44 -15.79
CA PHE A 68 18.97 -12.23 -15.53
C PHE A 68 18.69 -13.68 -15.14
N VAL A 69 17.51 -13.97 -14.58
CA VAL A 69 17.12 -15.31 -14.13
C VAL A 69 15.74 -15.68 -14.69
N PRO A 70 15.64 -16.00 -16.00
CA PRO A 70 14.35 -16.21 -16.67
C PRO A 70 13.53 -17.38 -16.08
N VAL A 71 14.19 -18.36 -15.45
CA VAL A 71 13.53 -19.50 -14.80
C VAL A 71 12.60 -19.08 -13.65
N LEU A 72 12.79 -17.89 -13.07
CA LEU A 72 11.92 -17.37 -12.00
C LEU A 72 10.62 -16.77 -12.52
N PHE A 73 10.51 -16.47 -13.81
CA PHE A 73 9.33 -15.82 -14.38
C PHE A 73 8.07 -16.69 -14.26
N THR A 74 8.14 -17.96 -14.68
CA THR A 74 6.99 -18.86 -14.67
C THR A 74 6.46 -19.14 -13.25
N PRO A 75 7.30 -19.47 -12.25
CA PRO A 75 6.85 -19.60 -10.86
C PRO A 75 6.17 -18.32 -10.34
N LEU A 76 6.76 -17.15 -10.58
CA LEU A 76 6.20 -15.90 -10.11
C LEU A 76 4.85 -15.59 -10.76
N LEU A 77 4.69 -15.88 -12.05
CA LEU A 77 3.44 -15.72 -12.78
C LEU A 77 2.35 -16.64 -12.20
N ILE A 78 2.67 -17.91 -11.96
CA ILE A 78 1.71 -18.87 -11.38
C ILE A 78 1.31 -18.44 -9.95
N VAL A 79 2.27 -18.05 -9.12
CA VAL A 79 2.01 -17.58 -7.76
C VAL A 79 1.16 -16.30 -7.77
N GLY A 80 1.46 -15.35 -8.65
CA GLY A 80 0.67 -14.13 -8.80
C GLY A 80 -0.75 -14.39 -9.27
N ALA A 81 -0.94 -15.31 -10.22
CA ALA A 81 -2.28 -15.72 -10.65
C ALA A 81 -3.06 -16.40 -9.53
N ALA A 82 -2.41 -17.26 -8.75
CA ALA A 82 -3.02 -17.91 -7.59
C ALA A 82 -3.38 -16.93 -6.47
N TYR A 83 -2.62 -15.85 -6.28
CA TYR A 83 -2.93 -14.80 -5.30
C TYR A 83 -4.18 -13.98 -5.66
N MET A 84 -4.43 -13.79 -6.97
CA MET A 84 -5.57 -13.02 -7.48
C MET A 84 -6.86 -13.84 -7.67
N ALA A 85 -6.75 -15.17 -7.67
CA ALA A 85 -7.85 -16.11 -7.89
C ALA A 85 -8.66 -16.33 -6.60
#